data_AF-A0A740WGH0-F1
#
_entry.id   AF-A0A740WGH0-F1
#
_cell.length_a   1.000
_cell.length_b   1.000
_cell.length_c   1.000
_cell.angle_alpha   90.00
_cell.angle_beta   90.00
_cell.angle_gamma   90.00
#
_symmetry.space_group_name_H-M   'P 1'
#
loop_
_entity.id
_entity.type
_entity.pdbx_description
1 polymer ?
#
loop_
_entity_poly.entity_id
_entity_poly.type
_entity_poly.pdbx_seq_one_letter_code
_entity_poly.pdbx_strand_id
1 'polypeptide(L)'
;TEIVHAGDPDDEGQLLVDEVLEYAGNTKPVKRVLINDNTLPAVKKALANLKDNRDFKGLYLKALARSVADAVYGFSMTRAYTIPAKARGYQGVL
;
A
#
# COMPACT_ATOMS: atom_id res chain seq x y z
N THR A 1 2.04 -2.94 24.81
CA THR A 1 1.75 -1.69 24.06
C THR A 1 1.62 -2.06 22.59
N GLU A 2 0.42 -1.90 22.03
CA GLU A 2 0.02 -2.31 20.67
C GLU A 2 0.17 -1.16 19.65
N ILE A 3 0.05 -1.47 18.36
CA ILE A 3 0.04 -0.49 17.27
C ILE A 3 -1.38 -0.42 16.68
N VAL A 4 -1.84 0.78 16.33
CA VAL A 4 -3.10 0.98 15.61
C VAL A 4 -2.80 1.49 14.19
N HIS A 5 -3.04 0.65 13.20
CA HIS A 5 -3.02 0.99 11.78
C HIS A 5 -4.25 1.85 11.45
N ALA A 6 -3.99 3.10 11.06
CA ALA A 6 -5.00 4.10 10.73
C ALA A 6 -4.93 4.63 9.29
N GLY A 7 -4.25 3.91 8.37
CA GLY A 7 -4.29 4.23 6.94
C GLY A 7 -5.71 4.21 6.37
N ASP A 8 -5.88 4.77 5.17
CA ASP A 8 -7.20 4.90 4.54
C ASP A 8 -7.88 3.54 4.37
N PRO A 9 -9.22 3.49 4.41
CA PRO A 9 -10.00 2.25 4.41
C PRO A 9 -10.14 1.64 3.00
N ASP A 10 -9.03 1.56 2.26
CA ASP A 10 -8.92 0.99 0.92
C ASP A 10 -7.66 0.10 0.77
N ASP A 11 -7.45 -0.41 -0.44
CA ASP A 11 -6.35 -1.35 -0.73
C ASP A 11 -4.97 -0.70 -0.52
N GLU A 12 -4.78 0.54 -0.97
CA GLU A 12 -3.50 1.26 -0.91
C GLU A 12 -3.18 1.70 0.52
N GLY A 13 -4.17 2.18 1.26
CA GLY A 13 -4.05 2.56 2.66
C GLY A 13 -3.67 1.37 3.55
N GLN A 14 -4.13 0.17 3.19
CA GLN A 14 -3.68 -1.07 3.85
C GLN A 14 -2.22 -1.40 3.51
N LEU A 15 -1.85 -1.33 2.22
CA LEU A 15 -0.47 -1.58 1.77
C LEU A 15 0.53 -0.67 2.46
N LEU A 16 0.25 0.63 2.45
CA LEU A 16 1.21 1.66 2.85
C LEU A 16 1.68 1.49 4.30
N VAL A 17 0.77 1.23 5.24
CA VAL A 17 1.15 1.09 6.65
C VAL A 17 1.72 -0.29 6.94
N ASP A 18 1.14 -1.35 6.36
CA ASP A 18 1.66 -2.72 6.55
C ASP A 18 3.09 -2.86 6.02
N GLU A 19 3.40 -2.29 4.86
CA GLU A 19 4.74 -2.33 4.28
C GLU A 19 5.76 -1.62 5.17
N VAL A 20 5.40 -0.46 5.76
CA VAL A 20 6.25 0.25 6.72
C VAL A 20 6.49 -0.60 7.98
N LEU A 21 5.46 -1.27 8.50
CA LEU A 21 5.58 -2.12 9.68
C LEU A 21 6.42 -3.37 9.40
N GLU A 22 6.26 -3.98 8.23
CA GLU A 22 7.06 -5.12 7.77
C GLU A 22 8.53 -4.72 7.58
N TYR A 23 8.78 -3.60 6.89
CA TYR A 23 10.12 -3.04 6.71
C TYR A 23 10.81 -2.72 8.04
N ALA A 24 10.07 -2.18 9.00
CA ALA A 24 10.58 -1.90 10.36
C ALA A 24 10.75 -3.15 11.23
N GLY A 25 10.40 -4.34 10.74
CA GLY A 25 10.49 -5.60 11.50
C GLY A 25 9.56 -5.64 12.71
N ASN A 26 8.38 -5.02 12.64
CA ASN A 26 7.47 -4.94 13.77
C ASN A 26 6.96 -6.34 14.19
N THR A 27 7.11 -6.65 15.48
CA THR A 27 6.58 -7.87 16.11
C THR A 27 5.44 -7.60 17.09
N LYS A 28 5.12 -6.32 17.36
CA LYS A 28 4.03 -5.93 18.26
C LYS A 28 2.68 -6.22 17.60
N PRO A 29 1.64 -6.56 18.38
CA PRO A 29 0.29 -6.75 17.84
C PRO A 29 -0.22 -5.47 17.18
N VAL A 30 -0.85 -5.64 16.02
CA VAL A 30 -1.39 -4.54 15.20
C VAL A 30 -2.91 -4.64 15.15
N LYS A 31 -3.58 -3.54 15.47
CA LYS A 31 -5.02 -3.34 15.31
C LYS A 31 -5.30 -2.44 14.12
N ARG A 32 -6.46 -2.61 13.52
CA ARG A 32 -6.94 -1.79 12.39
C ARG A 32 -8.10 -0.91 12.84
N VAL A 33 -7.99 0.40 12.63
CA VAL A 33 -9.11 1.33 12.76
C VAL A 33 -9.58 1.75 11.37
N LEU A 34 -10.88 1.72 11.09
CA LEU A 34 -11.43 2.14 9.80
C LEU A 34 -12.15 3.48 9.97
N ILE A 35 -11.55 4.55 9.43
CA ILE A 35 -12.11 5.91 9.50
C ILE A 35 -12.56 6.30 8.10
N ASN A 36 -13.88 6.40 7.91
CA ASN A 36 -14.49 6.85 6.65
C ASN A 36 -15.01 8.30 6.74
N ASP A 37 -15.08 8.84 7.95
CA ASP A 37 -15.58 10.17 8.26
C ASP A 37 -14.70 10.77 9.38
N ASN A 38 -14.16 11.95 9.13
CA ASN A 38 -13.24 12.65 10.01
C ASN A 38 -13.96 13.50 11.08
N THR A 39 -15.29 13.43 11.17
CA THR A 39 -16.01 14.03 12.30
C THR A 39 -15.63 13.37 13.62
N LEU A 40 -15.55 14.18 14.69
CA LEU A 40 -15.17 13.71 16.02
C LEU A 40 -16.03 12.52 16.52
N PRO A 41 -17.37 12.51 16.35
CA PRO A 41 -18.19 11.37 16.75
C PRO A 41 -17.86 10.09 15.97
N ALA A 42 -17.64 10.18 14.65
CA ALA A 42 -17.33 9.03 13.81
C ALA A 42 -15.96 8.43 14.15
N VAL A 43 -14.94 9.27 14.34
CA VAL A 43 -13.60 8.83 14.76
C VAL A 43 -13.63 8.14 16.12
N LYS A 44 -14.35 8.71 17.11
CA LYS A 44 -14.51 8.06 18.44
C LYS A 44 -15.17 6.70 18.32
N LYS A 45 -16.21 6.57 17.49
CA LYS A 45 -16.89 5.29 17.23
C LYS A 45 -15.94 4.28 16.57
N ALA A 46 -15.14 4.70 15.60
CA ALA A 46 -14.17 3.84 14.92
C ALA A 46 -13.08 3.34 15.89
N LEU A 47 -12.54 4.22 16.74
CA LEU A 47 -11.53 3.87 17.75
C LEU A 47 -12.07 2.92 18.82
N ALA A 48 -13.37 2.95 19.11
CA ALA A 48 -14.02 1.98 20.00
C ALA A 48 -14.23 0.60 19.35
N ASN A 49 -14.07 0.48 18.02
CA ASN A 49 -14.33 -0.73 17.24
C ASN A 49 -13.10 -1.16 16.44
N LEU A 50 -11.98 -1.34 17.12
CA LEU A 50 -10.74 -1.83 16.52
C LEU A 50 -10.86 -3.28 16.08
N LYS A 51 -10.34 -3.58 14.89
CA LYS A 51 -10.28 -4.93 14.34
C LYS A 51 -8.87 -5.49 14.40
N ASP A 52 -8.72 -6.79 14.23
CA ASP A 52 -7.39 -7.38 14.08
C ASP A 52 -6.85 -7.06 12.69
N ASN A 53 -5.61 -6.57 12.58
CA ASN A 53 -5.06 -6.23 11.26
C ASN A 53 -4.91 -7.45 10.36
N ARG A 54 -4.80 -8.66 10.94
CA ARG A 54 -4.71 -9.93 10.18
C ARG A 54 -5.94 -10.19 9.31
N ASP A 55 -7.10 -9.66 9.69
CA ASP A 55 -8.34 -9.78 8.92
C ASP A 55 -8.24 -9.07 7.55
N PHE A 56 -7.29 -8.13 7.39
CA PHE A 56 -7.09 -7.33 6.20
C PHE A 56 -5.90 -7.79 5.34
N LYS A 57 -5.26 -8.91 5.70
CA LYS A 57 -4.09 -9.44 4.97
C LYS A 57 -4.38 -9.70 3.49
N GLY A 58 -5.61 -10.08 3.14
CA GLY A 58 -6.01 -10.24 1.74
C GLY A 58 -5.97 -8.92 0.95
N LEU A 59 -6.33 -7.82 1.59
CA LEU A 59 -6.31 -6.48 1.00
C LEU A 59 -4.87 -6.00 0.77
N TYR A 60 -4.02 -6.20 1.79
CA TYR A 60 -2.57 -5.98 1.69
C TYR A 60 -1.96 -6.74 0.51
N LEU A 61 -2.17 -8.06 0.44
CA LEU A 61 -1.59 -8.90 -0.61
C LEU A 61 -2.09 -8.53 -2.01
N LYS A 62 -3.36 -8.12 -2.14
CA LYS A 62 -3.93 -7.65 -3.40
C LYS A 62 -3.23 -6.38 -3.89
N ALA A 63 -3.08 -5.39 -3.01
CA ALA A 63 -2.40 -4.14 -3.33
C ALA A 63 -0.92 -4.38 -3.65
N LEU A 64 -0.22 -5.16 -2.83
CA LEU A 64 1.18 -5.52 -3.06
C LEU A 64 1.37 -6.20 -4.41
N ALA A 65 0.51 -7.17 -4.75
CA ALA A 65 0.58 -7.86 -6.04
C ALA A 65 0.39 -6.91 -7.22
N ARG A 66 -0.54 -5.95 -7.13
CA ARG A 66 -0.71 -4.89 -8.14
C ARG A 66 0.56 -4.06 -8.26
N SER A 67 1.08 -3.52 -7.16
CA SER A 67 2.26 -2.64 -7.16
C SER A 67 3.48 -3.32 -7.76
N VAL A 68 3.70 -4.60 -7.43
CA VAL A 68 4.78 -5.40 -8.02
C VAL A 68 4.54 -5.65 -9.51
N ALA A 69 3.33 -6.01 -9.92
CA ALA A 69 3.00 -6.25 -11.32
C ALA A 69 3.20 -5.00 -12.19
N ASP A 70 2.71 -3.84 -11.72
CA ASP A 70 2.84 -2.57 -12.41
C ASP A 70 4.31 -2.14 -12.52
N ALA A 71 5.11 -2.34 -11.46
CA ALA A 71 6.54 -2.06 -11.48
C ALA A 71 7.29 -2.97 -12.47
N VAL A 72 7.05 -4.28 -12.41
CA VAL A 72 7.70 -5.25 -13.31
C VAL A 72 7.35 -4.94 -14.76
N TYR A 73 6.08 -4.70 -15.06
CA TYR A 73 5.63 -4.40 -16.41
C TYR A 73 6.16 -3.03 -16.88
N GLY A 74 5.93 -1.98 -16.09
CA GLY A 74 6.32 -0.61 -16.43
C GLY A 74 7.82 -0.48 -16.66
N PHE A 75 8.65 -0.96 -15.74
CA PHE A 75 10.11 -0.87 -15.91
C PHE A 75 10.61 -1.69 -17.09
N SER A 76 10.08 -2.90 -17.27
CA SER A 76 10.53 -3.78 -18.35
C SER A 76 10.15 -3.21 -19.72
N MET A 77 8.90 -2.79 -19.89
CA MET A 77 8.40 -2.30 -21.18
C MET A 77 9.00 -0.94 -21.53
N THR A 78 9.06 0.01 -20.60
CA THR A 78 9.72 1.31 -20.83
C THR A 78 11.16 1.11 -21.27
N ARG A 79 11.93 0.21 -20.62
CA ARG A 79 13.31 -0.09 -21.05
C ARG A 79 13.35 -0.77 -22.42
N ALA A 80 12.47 -1.73 -22.67
CA ALA A 80 12.42 -2.47 -23.93
C ALA A 80 12.15 -1.56 -25.14
N TYR A 81 11.37 -0.50 -25.00
CA TYR A 81 11.12 0.46 -26.07
C TYR A 81 12.10 1.64 -26.09
N THR A 82 12.45 2.19 -24.94
CA THR A 82 13.33 3.36 -24.85
C THR A 82 14.74 3.06 -25.36
N ILE A 83 15.33 1.91 -24.99
CA ILE A 83 16.73 1.59 -25.35
C ILE A 83 16.91 1.48 -26.87
N PRO A 84 16.11 0.69 -27.62
CA PRO A 84 16.23 0.63 -29.08
C PRO A 84 15.89 1.96 -29.78
N ALA A 85 14.93 2.73 -29.25
CA ALA A 85 14.61 4.04 -29.81
C ALA A 85 15.78 5.01 -29.69
N LYS A 86 16.46 5.03 -28.54
CA LYS A 86 17.68 5.81 -28.33
C LYS A 86 18.81 5.41 -29.30
N ALA A 87 18.99 4.11 -29.55
CA ALA A 87 19.95 3.63 -30.54
C ALA A 87 19.63 4.11 -31.98
N ARG A 88 18.39 4.51 -32.26
CA ARG A 88 17.94 5.06 -33.55
C ARG A 88 17.84 6.59 -33.56
N GLY A 89 18.38 7.27 -32.55
CA GLY A 89 18.45 8.73 -32.49
C GLY A 89 17.28 9.42 -31.77
N TYR A 90 16.33 8.68 -31.19
CA TYR A 90 15.29 9.27 -30.34
C TYR A 90 15.88 9.70 -28.99
N GLN A 91 15.67 10.95 -28.57
CA GLN A 91 16.29 11.48 -27.35
C GLN A 91 15.41 11.39 -26.09
N GLY A 92 14.15 10.97 -26.21
CA GLY A 92 13.18 10.88 -25.11
C GLY A 92 13.15 9.52 -24.39
N VAL A 93 12.09 9.33 -23.61
CA VAL A 93 11.69 8.07 -22.99
C VAL A 93 10.35 7.66 -23.58
N LEU A 94 10.25 6.39 -23.98
CA LEU A 94 9.04 5.72 -24.42
C LEU A 94 8.56 4.76 -23.33
#